data_AF-A0AAW8JFZ4-F1
#
_entry.id   AF-A0AAW8JFZ4-F1
#
_cell.length_a   1.000
_cell.length_b   1.000
_cell.length_c   1.000
_cell.angle_alpha   90.00
_cell.angle_beta   90.00
_cell.angle_gamma   90.00
#
_symmetry.space_group_name_H-M   'P 1'
#
loop_
_entity.id
_entity.type
_entity.pdbx_description
1 polymer ?
#
loop_
_entity_poly.entity_id
_entity_poly.type
_entity_poly.pdbx_seq_one_letter_code
_entity_poly.pdbx_strand_id
1 'polypeptide(L)'
;MTANVILKEVQAFLDQPSQLFIGGQWQDAKSKQTFMIENPATEQSLAVVAKGNADDVDLAVEAAQQAFKTWRYEAPVVRAKLLNKLADLIEQKAEELAQIITLENGKPLLYSRHNRANFEFA
;
A
#
# COMPACT_ATOMS: atom_id res chain seq x y z
N MET A 1 -4.01 5.77 30.37
CA MET A 1 -4.63 6.11 29.07
C MET A 1 -3.58 6.78 28.22
N THR A 2 -2.72 6.00 27.56
CA THR A 2 -1.77 6.53 26.59
C THR A 2 -2.58 6.92 25.36
N ALA A 3 -2.59 8.21 25.03
CA ALA A 3 -3.08 8.67 23.73
C ALA A 3 -2.40 7.80 22.65
N ASN A 4 -3.18 7.15 21.79
CA ASN A 4 -2.65 6.45 20.62
C ASN A 4 -2.08 7.51 19.68
N VAL A 5 -0.81 7.85 19.87
CA VAL A 5 -0.10 8.81 19.02
C VAL A 5 0.18 8.12 17.69
N ILE A 6 -0.33 8.70 16.61
CA ILE A 6 -0.01 8.29 15.24
C ILE A 6 1.49 8.44 15.03
N LEU A 7 2.14 7.44 14.42
CA LEU A 7 3.57 7.50 14.13
C LEU A 7 3.89 8.65 13.17
N LYS A 8 5.07 9.27 13.33
CA LYS A 8 5.49 10.41 12.49
C LYS A 8 5.61 10.01 11.02
N GLU A 9 6.07 8.79 10.77
CA GLU A 9 6.22 8.18 9.45
C GLU A 9 4.85 8.01 8.78
N VAL A 10 3.82 7.63 9.55
CA VAL A 10 2.45 7.51 9.07
C VAL A 10 1.88 8.88 8.73
N GLN A 11 2.06 9.88 9.59
CA GLN A 11 1.62 11.24 9.28
C GLN A 11 2.30 11.78 8.02
N ALA A 12 3.62 11.63 7.92
CA ALA A 12 4.38 12.07 6.76
C ALA A 12 3.95 11.37 5.46
N PHE A 13 3.55 10.10 5.53
CA PHE A 13 2.99 9.37 4.40
C PHE A 13 1.61 9.90 3.98
N LEU A 14 0.72 10.17 4.95
CA LEU A 14 -0.64 10.67 4.69
C LEU A 14 -0.67 12.12 4.16
N ASP A 15 0.31 12.94 4.56
CA ASP A 15 0.44 14.33 4.12
C ASP A 15 0.89 14.46 2.64
N GLN A 16 1.47 13.40 2.07
CA GLN A 16 1.94 13.40 0.69
C GLN A 16 0.82 12.97 -0.27
N PRO A 17 0.55 13.74 -1.35
CA PRO A 17 -0.37 13.30 -2.39
C PRO A 17 0.06 11.95 -2.95
N SER A 18 -0.82 10.95 -2.88
CA SER A 18 -0.48 9.61 -3.36
C SER A 18 -0.56 9.54 -4.88
N GLN A 19 0.48 8.96 -5.48
CA GLN A 19 0.58 8.70 -6.91
C GLN A 19 0.18 7.25 -7.24
N LEU A 20 -0.02 6.94 -8.52
CA LEU A 20 -0.15 5.56 -9.01
C LEU A 20 1.25 4.95 -9.13
N PHE A 21 1.41 3.68 -8.76
CA PHE A 21 2.65 2.93 -9.00
C PHE A 21 2.48 2.01 -10.20
N ILE A 22 2.99 2.44 -11.37
CA ILE A 22 2.82 1.74 -12.65
C ILE A 22 4.20 1.54 -13.29
N GLY A 23 4.52 0.31 -13.73
CA GLY A 23 5.78 0.01 -14.40
C GLY A 23 7.04 0.24 -13.55
N GLY A 24 6.93 0.19 -12.22
CA GLY A 24 8.06 0.43 -11.32
C GLY A 24 8.29 1.91 -10.97
N GLN A 25 7.38 2.81 -11.37
CA GLN A 25 7.50 4.24 -11.13
C GLN A 25 6.24 4.82 -10.50
N TRP A 26 6.41 5.84 -9.66
CA TRP A 26 5.31 6.67 -9.17
C TRP A 26 4.97 7.74 -10.20
N GLN A 27 3.70 7.85 -10.56
CA GLN A 27 3.20 8.83 -11.51
C GLN A 27 1.77 9.28 -11.16
N ASP A 28 1.42 10.52 -11.48
CA ASP A 28 0.03 10.96 -11.35
C ASP A 28 -0.88 10.20 -12.33
N ALA A 29 -2.18 10.15 -12.03
CA ALA A 29 -3.19 9.70 -12.99
C ALA A 29 -3.13 10.52 -14.29
N LYS A 30 -3.37 9.89 -15.43
CA LYS A 30 -3.40 10.56 -16.75
C LYS A 30 -4.40 11.71 -16.79
N SER A 31 -5.56 11.52 -16.16
CA SER A 31 -6.60 12.54 -16.03
C SER A 31 -6.23 13.70 -15.09
N LYS A 32 -5.14 13.57 -14.32
CA LYS A 32 -4.74 14.44 -13.19
C LYS A 32 -5.82 14.57 -12.10
N GLN A 33 -6.85 13.73 -12.14
CA GLN A 33 -7.87 13.70 -11.11
C GLN A 33 -7.34 13.03 -9.84
N THR A 34 -7.85 13.50 -8.70
CA THR A 34 -7.62 12.92 -7.38
C THR A 34 -8.96 12.74 -6.67
N PHE A 35 -8.96 11.99 -5.57
CA PHE A 35 -10.08 11.94 -4.64
C PHE A 35 -9.59 11.88 -3.21
N MET A 36 -10.45 12.28 -2.28
CA MET A 36 -10.15 12.25 -0.85
C MET A 36 -10.54 10.89 -0.27
N ILE A 37 -9.68 10.38 0.60
CA ILE A 37 -9.99 9.32 1.53
C ILE A 37 -10.39 9.98 2.84
N GLU A 38 -11.47 9.50 3.46
CA GLU A 38 -11.97 10.00 4.74
C GLU A 38 -11.66 8.98 5.83
N ASN A 39 -11.42 9.46 7.05
CA ASN A 39 -11.35 8.60 8.22
C ASN A 39 -12.79 8.31 8.69
N PRO A 40 -13.27 7.05 8.64
CA PRO A 40 -14.66 6.73 8.96
C PRO A 40 -15.02 6.92 10.44
N ALA A 41 -14.05 7.05 11.34
CA ALA A 41 -14.30 7.32 12.74
C ALA A 41 -14.52 8.82 13.05
N THR A 42 -14.05 9.72 12.18
CA THR A 42 -14.12 11.17 12.40
C THR A 42 -14.80 11.93 11.28
N GLU A 43 -15.05 11.29 10.13
CA GLU A 43 -15.56 11.90 8.89
C GLU A 43 -14.64 13.02 8.34
N GLN A 44 -13.40 13.08 8.81
CA GLN A 44 -12.41 14.06 8.36
C GLN A 44 -11.58 13.50 7.21
N SER A 45 -11.14 14.39 6.32
CA SER A 45 -10.20 14.06 5.25
C SER A 45 -8.91 13.46 5.84
N LEU A 46 -8.55 12.27 5.36
CA LEU A 46 -7.37 11.52 5.79
C LEU A 46 -6.20 11.69 4.81
N ALA A 47 -6.45 11.55 3.50
CA ALA A 47 -5.42 11.65 2.47
C ALA A 47 -6.04 12.00 1.10
N VAL A 48 -5.22 12.53 0.18
CA VAL A 48 -5.61 12.75 -1.23
C VAL A 48 -4.83 11.77 -2.10
N VAL A 49 -5.55 11.01 -2.92
CA VAL A 49 -4.96 9.95 -3.75
C VAL A 49 -5.32 10.12 -5.23
N ALA A 50 -4.40 9.73 -6.12
CA ALA A 50 -4.62 9.75 -7.56
C ALA A 50 -5.82 8.87 -7.98
N LYS A 51 -6.68 9.43 -8.85
CA LYS A 51 -7.85 8.73 -9.39
C LYS A 51 -7.52 8.15 -10.76
N GLY A 52 -7.03 6.92 -10.78
CA GLY A 52 -6.76 6.19 -12.02
C GLY A 52 -8.01 6.01 -12.89
N ASN A 53 -7.88 6.17 -14.20
CA ASN A 53 -8.93 5.93 -15.19
C ASN A 53 -8.59 4.74 -16.11
N ALA A 54 -9.37 4.54 -17.18
CA ALA A 54 -9.12 3.49 -18.15
C ALA A 54 -7.72 3.58 -18.81
N ASP A 55 -7.24 4.79 -19.12
CA ASP A 55 -5.91 4.98 -19.73
C ASP A 55 -4.79 4.55 -18.77
N ASP A 56 -4.93 4.86 -17.47
CA ASP A 56 -3.98 4.41 -16.44
C ASP A 56 -3.98 2.89 -16.29
N VAL A 57 -5.14 2.25 -16.41
CA VAL A 57 -5.28 0.79 -16.41
C VAL A 57 -4.60 0.18 -17.63
N ASP A 58 -4.78 0.74 -18.83
CA ASP A 58 -4.14 0.26 -20.05
C ASP A 58 -2.61 0.32 -19.93
N LEU A 59 -2.06 1.40 -19.35
CA LEU A 59 -0.62 1.51 -19.06
C LEU A 59 -0.14 0.47 -18.06
N ALA A 60 -0.93 0.20 -17.02
CA ALA A 60 -0.60 -0.83 -16.03
C ALA A 60 -0.59 -2.23 -16.66
N VAL A 61 -1.55 -2.52 -17.54
CA VAL A 61 -1.62 -3.78 -18.29
C VAL A 61 -0.43 -3.91 -19.23
N GLU A 62 -0.11 -2.87 -20.00
CA GLU A 62 1.06 -2.88 -20.89
C GLU A 62 2.35 -3.11 -20.10
N ALA A 63 2.56 -2.37 -19.00
CA ALA A 63 3.73 -2.54 -18.14
C ALA A 63 3.84 -3.95 -17.57
N ALA A 64 2.73 -4.54 -17.12
CA ALA A 64 2.68 -5.92 -16.64
C ALA A 64 3.02 -6.93 -17.74
N GLN A 65 2.52 -6.72 -18.97
CA GLN A 65 2.85 -7.57 -20.13
C GLN A 65 4.33 -7.49 -20.49
N GLN A 66 4.93 -6.29 -20.46
CA GLN A 66 6.37 -6.13 -20.71
C GLN A 66 7.20 -6.82 -19.63
N ALA A 67 6.86 -6.63 -18.34
CA ALA A 67 7.55 -7.30 -17.24
C ALA A 67 7.43 -8.83 -17.35
N PHE A 68 6.28 -9.35 -17.77
CA PHE A 68 6.07 -10.78 -17.94
C PHE A 68 7.01 -11.42 -18.98
N LYS A 69 7.46 -10.68 -20.00
CA LYS A 69 8.38 -11.21 -21.03
C LYS A 69 9.71 -11.67 -20.45
N THR A 70 10.19 -11.03 -19.38
CA THR A 70 11.45 -11.39 -18.70
C THR A 70 11.20 -12.11 -17.38
N TRP A 71 10.31 -11.58 -16.53
CA TRP A 71 10.04 -12.11 -15.19
C TRP A 71 9.57 -13.57 -15.19
N ARG A 72 8.88 -14.02 -16.23
CA ARG A 72 8.41 -15.41 -16.36
C ARG A 72 9.55 -16.44 -16.39
N TYR A 73 10.74 -16.03 -16.80
CA TYR A 73 11.92 -16.90 -16.91
C TYR A 73 12.82 -16.81 -15.68
N GLU A 74 12.50 -15.94 -14.73
CA GLU A 74 13.26 -15.83 -13.48
C GLU A 74 13.20 -17.13 -12.69
N ALA A 75 14.35 -17.55 -12.19
CA ALA A 75 14.47 -18.81 -11.46
C ALA A 75 13.56 -18.78 -10.20
N PRO A 76 12.89 -19.89 -9.86
CA PRO A 76 12.02 -19.95 -8.68
C PRO A 76 12.70 -19.46 -7.40
N VAL A 77 13.98 -19.77 -7.20
CA VAL A 77 14.77 -19.32 -6.05
C VAL A 77 14.94 -17.80 -5.97
N VAL A 78 15.09 -17.13 -7.12
CA VAL A 78 15.21 -15.66 -7.18
C VAL A 78 13.88 -15.01 -6.82
N ARG A 79 12.78 -15.53 -7.37
CA ARG A 79 11.43 -15.04 -7.03
C ARG A 79 11.11 -15.23 -5.56
N ALA A 80 11.43 -16.40 -4.99
CA ALA A 80 11.26 -16.69 -3.57
C ALA A 80 12.07 -15.72 -2.69
N LYS A 81 13.33 -15.45 -3.06
CA LYS A 81 14.18 -14.48 -2.35
C LYS A 81 13.57 -13.07 -2.35
N LEU A 82 13.03 -12.62 -3.48
CA LEU A 82 12.41 -11.30 -3.59
C LEU A 82 11.11 -11.20 -2.79
N LEU A 83 10.27 -12.25 -2.80
CA LEU A 83 9.04 -12.32 -2.00
C LEU A 83 9.34 -12.35 -0.50
N ASN A 84 10.35 -13.12 -0.06
CA ASN A 84 10.75 -13.14 1.35
C ASN A 84 11.28 -11.77 1.79
N LYS A 85 12.08 -11.10 0.96
CA LYS A 85 12.53 -9.73 1.26
C LYS A 85 11.35 -8.75 1.38
N LEU A 86 10.31 -8.91 0.57
CA LEU A 86 9.08 -8.11 0.69
C LEU A 86 8.37 -8.41 2.03
N ALA A 87 8.28 -9.67 2.43
CA ALA A 87 7.73 -10.05 3.73
C ALA A 87 8.51 -9.40 4.88
N ASP A 88 9.84 -9.49 4.87
CA ASP A 88 10.71 -8.87 5.88
C ASP A 88 10.46 -7.35 5.98
N LEU A 89 10.28 -6.67 4.84
CA LEU A 89 10.00 -5.23 4.80
C LEU A 89 8.61 -4.90 5.35
N ILE A 90 7.60 -5.73 5.04
CA ILE A 90 6.24 -5.59 5.60
C ILE A 90 6.28 -5.75 7.12
N GLU A 91 7.02 -6.75 7.63
CA GLU A 91 7.17 -6.98 9.07
C GLU A 91 7.87 -5.82 9.78
N GLN A 92 8.94 -5.27 9.19
CA GLN A 92 9.63 -4.09 9.68
C GLN A 92 8.70 -2.86 9.75
N LYS A 93 7.70 -2.80 8.87
CA LYS A 93 6.74 -1.69 8.73
C LYS A 93 5.36 -2.01 9.31
N ALA A 94 5.23 -3.09 10.08
CA ALA A 94 3.93 -3.62 10.49
C ALA A 94 3.09 -2.63 11.30
N GLU A 95 3.70 -1.85 12.21
CA GLU A 95 2.97 -0.87 13.01
C GLU A 95 2.48 0.32 12.17
N GLU A 96 3.31 0.81 11.24
CA GLU A 96 2.93 1.87 10.29
C GLU A 96 1.75 1.42 9.44
N LEU A 97 1.83 0.22 8.84
CA LEU A 97 0.76 -0.37 8.03
C LEU A 97 -0.52 -0.60 8.85
N ALA A 98 -0.41 -1.07 10.10
CA ALA A 98 -1.57 -1.29 10.95
C ALA A 98 -2.30 0.03 11.29
N GLN A 99 -1.56 1.12 11.51
CA GLN A 99 -2.16 2.44 11.73
C GLN A 99 -2.83 2.97 10.47
N ILE A 100 -2.19 2.85 9.30
CA ILE A 100 -2.79 3.25 8.01
C ILE A 100 -4.11 2.51 7.76
N ILE A 101 -4.13 1.17 7.91
CA ILE A 101 -5.33 0.35 7.73
C ILE A 101 -6.43 0.75 8.73
N THR A 102 -6.07 1.05 9.97
CA THR A 102 -7.02 1.49 11.00
C THR A 102 -7.63 2.84 10.67
N LEU A 103 -6.81 3.79 10.20
CA LEU A 103 -7.25 5.14 9.86
C LEU A 103 -8.13 5.15 8.61
N GLU A 104 -7.81 4.33 7.61
CA GLU A 104 -8.54 4.28 6.33
C GLU A 104 -9.83 3.43 6.43
N ASN A 105 -9.75 2.24 7.02
CA ASN A 105 -10.88 1.31 7.06
C ASN A 105 -11.72 1.39 8.34
N GLY A 106 -11.21 2.01 9.40
CA GLY A 106 -11.91 2.17 10.69
C GLY A 106 -11.89 0.94 11.61
N LYS A 107 -11.28 -0.18 11.20
CA LYS A 107 -11.19 -1.37 12.06
C LYS A 107 -10.29 -1.09 13.28
N PRO A 108 -10.54 -1.69 14.46
CA PRO A 108 -9.71 -1.42 15.63
C PRO A 108 -8.25 -1.82 15.41
N LEU A 109 -7.31 -1.00 15.90
CA LEU A 109 -5.86 -1.17 15.71
C LEU A 109 -5.33 -2.55 16.09
N LEU A 110 -5.90 -3.17 17.14
CA LEU A 110 -5.52 -4.52 17.56
C LEU A 110 -5.78 -5.58 16.47
N TYR A 111 -6.87 -5.43 15.70
CA TYR A 111 -7.16 -6.30 14.56
C TYR A 111 -6.27 -6.01 13.37
N SER A 112 -5.95 -4.73 13.10
CA SER A 112 -4.99 -4.35 12.07
C SER A 112 -3.59 -4.92 12.33
N ARG A 113 -3.18 -5.00 13.61
CA ARG A 113 -1.95 -5.67 14.05
C ARG A 113 -2.03 -7.19 13.94
N HIS A 114 -3.21 -7.79 14.12
CA HIS A 114 -3.42 -9.24 14.04
C HIS A 114 -3.44 -9.81 12.60
N ASN A 115 -3.46 -8.94 11.58
CA ASN A 115 -3.07 -9.33 10.22
C ASN A 115 -1.56 -9.63 10.08
N ARG A 116 -0.80 -9.65 11.19
CA ARG A 116 0.46 -10.39 11.27
C ARG A 116 0.17 -11.84 10.88
N ALA A 117 0.90 -12.31 9.88
CA ALA A 117 0.88 -13.68 9.41
C ALA A 117 1.34 -14.66 10.51
N ASN A 118 0.55 -14.84 11.56
CA ASN A 118 0.63 -15.99 12.43
C ASN A 118 0.06 -17.18 11.63
N PHE A 119 0.87 -17.70 10.71
CA PHE A 119 0.79 -19.08 10.29
C PHE A 119 1.22 -19.97 11.46
N GLU A 120 0.50 -19.93 12.58
CA GLU A 120 0.52 -21.01 13.55
C GLU A 120 -0.37 -22.10 12.97
N PHE A 121 0.26 -23.03 12.25
CA PHE A 121 -0.38 -24.29 11.90
C PHE A 121 -0.65 -25.05 13.21
N ALA A 122 -1.92 -25.16 13.56
CA ALA A 122 -2.43 -26.32 14.29
C ALA A 122 -2.57 -27.49 13.32
#